data_AF-A0A7V4SMY8-F1
#
_entry.id   AF-A0A7V4SMY8-F1
#
_cell.length_a   1.000
_cell.length_b   1.000
_cell.length_c   1.000
_cell.angle_alpha   90.00
_cell.angle_beta   90.00
_cell.angle_gamma   90.00
#
_symmetry.space_group_name_H-M   'P 1'
#
loop_
_entity.id
_entity.type
_entity.pdbx_description
1 polymer ?
#
loop_
_entity_poly.entity_id
_entity_poly.type
_entity_poly.pdbx_seq_one_letter_code
_entity_poly.pdbx_strand_id
1 'polypeptide(L)'
;MKTRPSFRGARRRVFSLLSLSPLLALAFLSACATGQKAPPPAPRALPQVVEASLADLQAGMAEGRFTSEELTAAYLKRIEDVDRSGPCLRAVLEVNPDAFSIARGLDRERFEKGPRGPLHGIPVLIKDNIDTADGMLTTAGSLALTDSRPARDAFVVRRLRQAGAVLLGKTNLSEWANFRSTRSTSGWSARGGQTRNPYALDRNPSGSSSGSAVAVAASLCAVAVGTETDGSIVSPASACGVVGIKPTVGLVSRSGVIPIAHSQDTAGPMARTVADAAALLTVLAAPDPEDPASRGSAGGAPPDYAAGLSAEALKGVRIGVLREKAFGFGPRSEAVLDAAVAALRRSGAVVVDPVTLPNLGRTDESEMEVLLYEFKADLNGYLASRPGSRVRTLADLIAFNEAHAAQEFLFFGQEIFEEAEMKGPLTDREYLAAREKNRRLMGPEGIDAALAKDGLEALVALTSGPAHLTDPVNGDSWSGSSSSPAAVAGYPAVTVPAGQVRGLPVGLSFMGAAGREVDLIRCAFAFEQAAQARRPPAYRPAAETGGDAP
;
A
#
# COMPACT_ATOMS: atom_id res chain seq x y z
N MET A 1 49.59 58.03 23.30
CA MET A 1 48.75 57.11 22.52
C MET A 1 47.31 57.56 22.60
N LYS A 2 46.89 58.47 21.72
CA LYS A 2 45.54 59.07 21.71
C LYS A 2 45.30 59.80 20.37
N THR A 3 44.11 59.53 19.80
CA THR A 3 43.17 60.46 19.15
C THR A 3 43.48 61.18 17.82
N ARG A 4 42.47 61.10 16.93
CA ARG A 4 42.11 61.84 15.68
C ARG A 4 42.10 63.40 15.83
N PRO A 5 41.47 64.21 14.92
CA PRO A 5 41.68 64.54 13.49
C PRO A 5 41.68 66.10 13.24
N SER A 6 41.82 66.61 12.00
CA SER A 6 41.32 67.97 11.54
C SER A 6 41.72 68.21 10.06
N PHE A 7 40.85 68.43 9.07
CA PHE A 7 39.92 69.54 8.71
C PHE A 7 40.53 70.83 8.11
N ARG A 8 39.80 71.36 7.08
CA ARG A 8 39.79 72.71 6.42
C ARG A 8 40.70 72.87 5.19
N GLY A 9 40.36 73.62 4.14
CA GLY A 9 39.25 74.54 3.77
C GLY A 9 39.56 75.11 2.36
N ALA A 10 38.59 75.24 1.45
CA ALA A 10 37.72 76.41 1.17
C ALA A 10 38.34 77.61 0.39
N ARG A 11 37.57 78.08 -0.62
CA ARG A 11 37.44 79.44 -1.24
C ARG A 11 37.97 79.59 -2.68
N ARG A 12 37.11 79.77 -3.71
CA ARG A 12 36.27 80.93 -4.17
C ARG A 12 37.04 81.95 -5.04
N ARG A 13 36.64 82.12 -6.32
CA ARG A 13 36.49 83.36 -7.14
C ARG A 13 35.62 82.97 -8.37
N VAL A 14 34.36 83.38 -8.54
CA VAL A 14 33.74 84.67 -8.98
C VAL A 14 34.39 85.27 -10.23
N PHE A 15 33.66 85.25 -11.36
CA PHE A 15 33.50 86.37 -12.29
C PHE A 15 32.21 86.21 -13.12
N SER A 16 31.43 87.29 -13.16
CA SER A 16 30.19 87.48 -13.94
C SER A 16 30.50 87.92 -15.38
N LEU A 17 29.61 87.61 -16.34
CA LEU A 17 28.83 88.58 -17.16
C LEU A 17 28.37 88.02 -18.53
N LEU A 18 27.15 88.46 -18.90
CA LEU A 18 26.61 88.72 -20.24
C LEU A 18 26.00 87.58 -21.08
N SER A 19 24.66 87.53 -20.96
CA SER A 19 23.62 87.40 -22.00
C SER A 19 24.03 87.20 -23.47
N LEU A 20 23.48 86.15 -24.10
CA LEU A 20 22.79 86.19 -25.40
C LEU A 20 22.10 84.83 -25.67
N SER A 21 20.77 84.84 -25.77
CA SER A 21 19.94 83.76 -26.35
C SER A 21 20.22 83.67 -27.87
N PRO A 22 19.97 82.54 -28.58
CA PRO A 22 18.60 82.06 -28.82
C PRO A 22 18.40 80.53 -28.86
N LEU A 23 17.13 80.16 -28.60
CA LEU A 23 16.38 79.00 -29.08
C LEU A 23 17.16 77.84 -29.74
N LEU A 24 17.21 76.69 -29.06
CA LEU A 24 17.10 75.39 -29.69
C LEU A 24 16.11 74.54 -28.89
N ALA A 25 14.97 74.22 -29.51
CA ALA A 25 13.95 73.34 -28.94
C ALA A 25 14.52 71.91 -28.86
N LEU A 26 14.83 71.46 -27.64
CA LEU A 26 15.08 70.04 -27.38
C LEU A 26 13.73 69.32 -27.30
N ALA A 27 13.45 68.52 -28.33
CA ALA A 27 12.46 67.46 -28.26
C ALA A 27 12.93 66.41 -27.25
N PHE A 28 12.38 66.44 -26.03
CA PHE A 28 12.40 65.27 -25.14
C PHE A 28 11.46 64.21 -25.72
N LEU A 29 12.00 63.34 -26.57
CA LEU A 29 11.38 62.05 -26.87
C LEU A 29 11.48 61.20 -25.60
N SER A 30 10.46 61.33 -24.75
CA SER A 30 10.18 60.38 -23.69
C SER A 30 9.82 59.05 -24.37
N ALA A 31 10.79 58.15 -24.47
CA ALA A 31 10.53 56.77 -24.84
C ALA A 31 9.73 56.12 -23.70
N CYS A 32 8.41 56.23 -23.77
CA CYS A 32 7.52 55.29 -23.09
C CYS A 32 7.75 53.93 -23.72
N ALA A 33 8.78 53.23 -23.26
CA ALA A 33 8.87 51.79 -23.43
C ALA A 33 7.67 51.21 -22.68
N THR A 34 6.63 50.91 -23.45
CA THR A 34 5.55 50.04 -23.01
C THR A 34 6.21 48.70 -22.69
N GLY A 35 6.56 48.50 -21.42
CA GLY A 35 6.92 47.21 -20.89
C GLY A 35 5.71 46.31 -21.04
N GLN A 36 5.58 45.66 -22.21
CA GLN A 36 4.76 44.47 -22.35
C GLN A 36 5.34 43.48 -21.35
N LYS A 37 4.70 43.37 -20.18
CA LYS A 37 4.86 42.20 -19.31
C LYS A 37 4.71 41.00 -20.23
N ALA A 38 5.76 40.20 -20.34
CA ALA A 38 5.66 38.90 -20.99
C ALA A 38 4.39 38.22 -20.44
N PRO A 39 3.53 37.66 -21.31
CA PRO A 39 2.36 36.95 -20.83
C PRO A 39 2.82 35.93 -19.78
N PRO A 40 2.08 35.75 -18.67
CA PRO A 40 2.43 34.75 -17.69
C PRO A 40 2.64 33.42 -18.43
N PRO A 41 3.70 32.66 -18.10
CA PRO A 41 3.93 31.38 -18.76
C PRO A 41 2.65 30.56 -18.68
N ALA A 42 2.27 29.95 -19.81
CA ALA A 42 1.10 29.08 -19.85
C ALA A 42 1.20 28.06 -18.71
N PRO A 43 0.11 27.78 -17.98
CA PRO A 43 0.16 26.82 -16.88
C PRO A 43 0.74 25.51 -17.41
N ARG A 44 1.82 25.05 -16.77
CA ARG A 44 2.49 23.80 -17.14
C ARG A 44 1.49 22.66 -17.00
N ALA A 45 1.38 21.82 -18.03
CA ALA A 45 0.53 20.63 -17.95
C ALA A 45 1.01 19.74 -16.80
N LEU A 46 0.07 19.18 -16.03
CA LEU A 46 0.38 18.24 -14.96
C LEU A 46 1.08 16.99 -15.52
N PRO A 47 2.01 16.38 -14.77
CA PRO A 47 2.70 15.19 -15.23
C PRO A 47 1.75 14.02 -15.47
N GLN A 48 2.07 13.17 -16.45
CA GLN A 48 1.39 11.91 -16.65
C GLN A 48 1.79 10.92 -15.55
N VAL A 49 0.80 10.38 -14.84
CA VAL A 49 1.00 9.47 -13.69
C VAL A 49 0.52 8.05 -13.95
N VAL A 50 -0.26 7.84 -15.02
CA VAL A 50 -0.81 6.53 -15.36
C VAL A 50 0.30 5.57 -15.75
N GLU A 51 0.38 4.45 -15.04
CA GLU A 51 1.40 3.40 -15.21
C GLU A 51 2.87 3.86 -15.06
N ALA A 52 3.12 5.06 -14.53
CA ALA A 52 4.49 5.52 -14.24
C ALA A 52 5.10 4.69 -13.09
N SER A 53 6.35 4.23 -13.26
CA SER A 53 7.13 3.58 -12.21
C SER A 53 7.76 4.59 -11.26
N LEU A 54 8.23 4.16 -10.09
CA LEU A 54 8.97 5.05 -9.18
C LEU A 54 10.22 5.62 -9.86
N ALA A 55 10.88 4.83 -10.70
CA ALA A 55 12.06 5.25 -11.45
C ALA A 55 11.72 6.38 -12.44
N ASP A 56 10.62 6.26 -13.19
CA ASP A 56 10.17 7.30 -14.13
C ASP A 56 9.83 8.62 -13.41
N LEU A 57 9.17 8.52 -12.26
CA LEU A 57 8.78 9.66 -11.44
C LEU A 57 10.00 10.36 -10.82
N GLN A 58 10.96 9.60 -10.29
CA GLN A 58 12.20 10.16 -9.77
C GLN A 58 13.04 10.81 -10.88
N ALA A 59 13.17 10.15 -12.04
CA ALA A 59 13.87 10.72 -13.19
C ALA A 59 13.22 12.04 -13.63
N GLY A 60 11.89 12.10 -13.68
CA GLY A 60 11.18 13.33 -14.04
C GLY A 60 11.40 14.49 -13.09
N MET A 61 11.46 14.22 -11.78
CA MET A 61 11.82 15.25 -10.79
C MET A 61 13.30 15.64 -10.87
N ALA A 62 14.21 14.69 -11.11
CA ALA A 62 15.64 14.97 -11.23
C ALA A 62 15.98 15.79 -12.48
N GLU A 63 15.27 15.57 -13.59
CA GLU A 63 15.42 16.29 -14.86
C GLU A 63 14.68 17.64 -14.88
N GLY A 64 13.96 17.99 -13.81
CA GLY A 64 13.16 19.22 -13.75
C GLY A 64 11.92 19.21 -14.66
N ARG A 65 11.48 18.03 -15.12
CA ARG A 65 10.24 17.87 -15.92
C ARG A 65 8.98 18.16 -15.12
N PHE A 66 9.02 17.95 -13.82
CA PHE A 66 7.99 18.36 -12.88
C PHE A 66 8.54 18.36 -11.45
N THR A 67 7.86 19.00 -10.52
CA THR A 67 8.18 18.96 -9.08
C THR A 67 7.32 17.93 -8.33
N SER A 68 7.64 17.66 -7.06
CA SER A 68 6.80 16.86 -6.15
C SER A 68 5.43 17.50 -5.94
N GLU A 69 5.36 18.83 -5.85
CA GLU A 69 4.09 19.57 -5.77
C GLU A 69 3.23 19.35 -7.02
N GLU A 70 3.81 19.44 -8.22
CA GLU A 70 3.12 19.17 -9.50
C GLU A 70 2.71 17.69 -9.63
N LEU A 71 3.56 16.76 -9.18
CA LEU A 71 3.24 15.33 -9.14
C LEU A 71 2.09 15.03 -8.18
N THR A 72 2.10 15.64 -6.99
CA THR A 72 1.03 15.53 -6.00
C THR A 72 -0.27 16.09 -6.56
N ALA A 73 -0.23 17.24 -7.24
CA ALA A 73 -1.39 17.81 -7.92
C ALA A 73 -1.98 16.85 -8.97
N ALA A 74 -1.14 16.17 -9.74
CA ALA A 74 -1.57 15.20 -10.75
C ALA A 74 -2.33 14.01 -10.13
N TYR A 75 -1.81 13.43 -9.04
CA TYR A 75 -2.50 12.34 -8.35
C TYR A 75 -3.78 12.80 -7.65
N LEU A 76 -3.79 13.96 -6.99
CA LEU A 76 -5.00 14.51 -6.35
C LEU A 76 -6.10 14.80 -7.37
N LYS A 77 -5.73 15.37 -8.53
CA LYS A 77 -6.68 15.55 -9.64
C LYS A 77 -7.26 14.21 -10.09
N ARG A 78 -6.42 13.19 -10.20
CA ARG A 78 -6.89 11.86 -10.62
C ARG A 78 -7.79 11.20 -9.57
N ILE A 79 -7.51 11.39 -8.27
CA ILE A 79 -8.40 10.96 -7.18
C ILE A 79 -9.78 11.62 -7.36
N GLU A 80 -9.84 12.91 -7.65
CA GLU A 80 -11.12 13.59 -7.90
C GLU A 80 -11.85 13.01 -9.12
N ASP A 81 -11.15 12.88 -10.26
CA ASP A 81 -11.73 12.45 -11.53
C ASP A 81 -12.14 10.97 -11.56
N VAL A 82 -11.44 10.10 -10.80
CA VAL A 82 -11.59 8.64 -10.88
C VAL A 82 -12.17 8.02 -9.60
N ASP A 83 -11.77 8.51 -8.43
CA ASP A 83 -12.16 7.92 -7.15
C ASP A 83 -13.48 8.49 -6.61
N ARG A 84 -13.61 9.82 -6.67
CA ARG A 84 -14.76 10.57 -6.17
C ARG A 84 -15.88 10.66 -7.20
N SER A 85 -15.51 11.02 -8.42
CA SER A 85 -16.40 11.14 -9.57
C SER A 85 -16.14 9.99 -10.57
N GLY A 86 -16.49 10.16 -11.84
CA GLY A 86 -16.24 9.16 -12.89
C GLY A 86 -16.73 7.75 -12.51
N PRO A 87 -15.84 6.73 -12.48
CA PRO A 87 -16.21 5.37 -12.06
C PRO A 87 -16.51 5.21 -10.56
N CYS A 88 -16.23 6.23 -9.74
CA CYS A 88 -16.52 6.29 -8.31
C CYS A 88 -15.97 5.07 -7.55
N LEU A 89 -14.63 4.89 -7.63
CA LEU A 89 -13.97 3.72 -7.06
C LEU A 89 -14.02 3.66 -5.54
N ARG A 90 -14.10 4.82 -4.85
CA ARG A 90 -14.09 4.93 -3.37
C ARG A 90 -12.94 4.16 -2.71
N ALA A 91 -11.77 4.19 -3.32
CA ALA A 91 -10.54 3.63 -2.79
C ALA A 91 -9.84 4.56 -1.80
N VAL A 92 -9.97 5.88 -1.95
CA VAL A 92 -9.38 6.87 -1.04
C VAL A 92 -10.42 7.30 -0.01
N LEU A 93 -10.18 6.97 1.26
CA LEU A 93 -11.08 7.25 2.37
C LEU A 93 -10.90 8.67 2.91
N GLU A 94 -9.68 9.20 2.90
CA GLU A 94 -9.36 10.56 3.33
C GLU A 94 -8.11 11.05 2.59
N VAL A 95 -8.11 12.31 2.14
CA VAL A 95 -6.92 12.96 1.56
C VAL A 95 -6.20 13.72 2.67
N ASN A 96 -4.86 13.68 2.67
CA ASN A 96 -4.08 14.46 3.62
C ASN A 96 -4.21 15.97 3.32
N PRO A 97 -4.75 16.79 4.24
CA PRO A 97 -4.86 18.23 4.01
C PRO A 97 -3.49 18.90 3.82
N ASP A 98 -2.41 18.29 4.33
CA ASP A 98 -1.05 18.82 4.26
C ASP A 98 -0.25 18.29 3.05
N ALA A 99 -0.84 17.46 2.17
CA ALA A 99 -0.11 16.83 1.06
C ALA A 99 0.68 17.85 0.21
N PHE A 100 0.07 18.99 -0.13
CA PHE A 100 0.73 20.06 -0.90
C PHE A 100 1.87 20.74 -0.13
N SER A 101 1.68 21.02 1.16
CA SER A 101 2.70 21.69 1.97
C SER A 101 3.91 20.79 2.18
N ILE A 102 3.68 19.48 2.38
CA ILE A 102 4.72 18.44 2.45
C ILE A 102 5.49 18.37 1.12
N ALA A 103 4.79 18.25 -0.01
CA ALA A 103 5.40 18.15 -1.33
C ALA A 103 6.29 19.37 -1.66
N ARG A 104 5.80 20.59 -1.41
CA ARG A 104 6.57 21.82 -1.60
C ARG A 104 7.81 21.88 -0.68
N GLY A 105 7.69 21.37 0.54
CA GLY A 105 8.81 21.23 1.46
C GLY A 105 9.91 20.31 0.91
N LEU A 106 9.50 19.19 0.32
CA LEU A 106 10.41 18.21 -0.30
C LEU A 106 11.03 18.72 -1.59
N ASP A 107 10.33 19.56 -2.37
CA ASP A 107 10.90 20.25 -3.53
C ASP A 107 12.02 21.20 -3.12
N ARG A 108 11.78 22.03 -2.09
CA ARG A 108 12.82 22.90 -1.53
C ARG A 108 14.01 22.09 -1.02
N GLU A 109 13.75 21.00 -0.30
CA GLU A 109 14.81 20.14 0.20
C GLU A 109 15.62 19.49 -0.94
N ARG A 110 14.96 19.01 -2.00
CA ARG A 110 15.62 18.46 -3.18
C ARG A 110 16.58 19.48 -3.79
N PHE A 111 16.14 20.73 -3.90
CA PHE A 111 16.96 21.83 -4.43
C PHE A 111 18.15 22.18 -3.51
N GLU A 112 17.93 22.25 -2.20
CA GLU A 112 18.95 22.70 -1.24
C GLU A 112 19.96 21.61 -0.85
N LYS A 113 19.51 20.35 -0.73
CA LYS A 113 20.28 19.25 -0.11
C LYS A 113 20.34 17.98 -0.97
N GLY A 114 19.57 17.92 -2.05
CA GLY A 114 19.36 16.70 -2.81
C GLY A 114 18.26 15.78 -2.23
N PRO A 115 17.87 14.72 -2.96
CA PRO A 115 16.85 13.79 -2.52
C PRO A 115 17.34 12.89 -1.37
N ARG A 116 16.45 12.55 -0.43
CA ARG A 116 16.75 11.59 0.65
C ARG A 116 16.89 10.14 0.19
N GLY A 117 16.38 9.82 -0.99
CA GLY A 117 16.36 8.48 -1.56
C GLY A 117 15.26 8.28 -2.59
N PRO A 118 14.97 7.03 -2.99
CA PRO A 118 14.03 6.71 -4.07
C PRO A 118 12.58 7.15 -3.83
N LEU A 119 12.17 7.39 -2.58
CA LEU A 119 10.82 7.88 -2.25
C LEU A 119 10.75 9.40 -2.04
N HIS A 120 11.84 10.15 -2.22
CA HIS A 120 11.83 11.60 -1.99
C HIS A 120 10.86 12.31 -2.94
N GLY A 121 9.82 12.93 -2.40
CA GLY A 121 8.78 13.62 -3.17
C GLY A 121 7.73 12.71 -3.81
N ILE A 122 7.71 11.41 -3.50
CA ILE A 122 6.77 10.45 -4.10
C ILE A 122 5.45 10.41 -3.32
N PRO A 123 4.28 10.54 -3.99
CA PRO A 123 2.97 10.37 -3.35
C PRO A 123 2.62 8.92 -3.02
N VAL A 124 2.40 8.66 -1.73
CA VAL A 124 2.10 7.33 -1.16
C VAL A 124 0.75 7.37 -0.44
N LEU A 125 -0.07 6.34 -0.64
CA LEU A 125 -1.28 6.10 0.15
C LEU A 125 -1.03 5.01 1.20
N ILE A 126 -1.67 5.11 2.35
CA ILE A 126 -1.59 4.09 3.41
C ILE A 126 -2.99 3.62 3.78
N LYS A 127 -3.15 2.37 4.20
CA LYS A 127 -4.43 1.85 4.70
C LYS A 127 -4.91 2.61 5.94
N ASP A 128 -6.21 2.82 6.08
CA ASP A 128 -6.80 3.59 7.18
C ASP A 128 -6.77 2.90 8.57
N ASN A 129 -6.09 1.76 8.68
CA ASN A 129 -5.75 1.14 9.95
C ASN A 129 -4.32 1.47 10.42
N ILE A 130 -3.62 2.38 9.73
CA ILE A 130 -2.23 2.78 10.03
C ILE A 130 -2.22 4.22 10.57
N ASP A 131 -1.78 4.39 11.82
CA ASP A 131 -1.81 5.68 12.53
C ASP A 131 -0.98 6.77 11.84
N THR A 132 -1.54 7.98 11.79
CA THR A 132 -0.80 9.22 11.52
C THR A 132 -1.09 10.25 12.61
N ALA A 133 -0.09 11.06 12.97
CA ALA A 133 -0.20 12.14 13.94
C ALA A 133 -0.46 13.52 13.30
N ASP A 134 -0.87 13.54 12.03
CA ASP A 134 -1.22 14.75 11.29
C ASP A 134 -2.75 14.97 11.24
N GLY A 135 -3.22 15.81 10.33
CA GLY A 135 -4.63 16.17 10.19
C GLY A 135 -5.56 15.05 9.72
N MET A 136 -5.07 13.83 9.48
CA MET A 136 -5.90 12.69 9.06
C MET A 136 -6.42 11.85 10.24
N LEU A 137 -7.47 11.08 10.01
CA LEU A 137 -7.97 10.09 10.96
C LEU A 137 -7.32 8.71 10.71
N THR A 138 -7.54 7.79 11.65
CA THR A 138 -7.23 6.36 11.50
C THR A 138 -8.38 5.60 12.13
N THR A 139 -9.29 5.06 11.34
CA THR A 139 -10.59 4.60 11.86
C THR A 139 -10.88 3.14 11.59
N ALA A 140 -9.98 2.44 10.87
CA ALA A 140 -10.26 1.12 10.33
C ALA A 140 -11.59 1.07 9.56
N GLY A 141 -12.01 2.20 8.96
CA GLY A 141 -13.28 2.33 8.25
C GLY A 141 -14.52 2.58 9.12
N SER A 142 -14.43 2.47 10.45
CA SER A 142 -15.60 2.63 11.35
C SER A 142 -15.86 4.08 11.74
N LEU A 143 -17.13 4.39 12.04
CA LEU A 143 -17.53 5.70 12.56
C LEU A 143 -17.13 5.88 14.04
N ALA A 144 -16.94 4.77 14.78
CA ALA A 144 -16.59 4.73 16.20
C ALA A 144 -15.30 5.48 16.56
N LEU A 145 -14.40 5.61 15.58
CA LEU A 145 -13.07 6.16 15.76
C LEU A 145 -12.91 7.56 15.15
N THR A 146 -14.00 8.20 14.71
CA THR A 146 -13.96 9.52 14.05
C THR A 146 -13.78 10.69 15.01
N ASP A 147 -14.02 10.49 16.31
CA ASP A 147 -13.90 11.52 17.35
C ASP A 147 -12.51 11.58 18.00
N SER A 148 -11.61 10.68 17.63
CA SER A 148 -10.29 10.54 18.22
C SER A 148 -9.21 10.40 17.17
N ARG A 149 -8.06 11.02 17.39
CA ARG A 149 -6.88 10.97 16.51
C ARG A 149 -5.73 10.25 17.22
N PRO A 150 -4.90 9.49 16.49
CA PRO A 150 -3.66 8.96 17.04
C PRO A 150 -2.73 10.07 17.53
N ALA A 151 -2.03 9.85 18.64
CA ALA A 151 -1.04 10.80 19.16
C ALA A 151 0.31 10.75 18.44
N ARG A 152 0.60 9.64 17.76
CA ARG A 152 1.91 9.35 17.16
C ARG A 152 1.71 8.70 15.79
N ASP A 153 2.61 8.99 14.86
CA ASP A 153 2.71 8.24 13.62
C ASP A 153 3.03 6.77 13.93
N ALA A 154 2.41 5.85 13.18
CA ALA A 154 2.85 4.47 13.13
C ALA A 154 4.34 4.38 12.75
N PHE A 155 5.02 3.30 13.16
CA PHE A 155 6.44 3.15 12.83
C PHE A 155 6.70 3.23 11.32
N VAL A 156 5.89 2.54 10.51
CA VAL A 156 5.95 2.58 9.05
C VAL A 156 5.76 3.99 8.48
N VAL A 157 4.91 4.82 9.10
CA VAL A 157 4.69 6.21 8.70
C VAL A 157 5.91 7.06 9.02
N ARG A 158 6.53 6.89 10.20
CA ARG A 158 7.80 7.57 10.53
C ARG A 158 8.87 7.24 9.49
N ARG A 159 8.98 5.98 9.06
CA ARG A 159 9.92 5.53 8.01
C ARG A 159 9.64 6.20 6.66
N LEU A 160 8.38 6.24 6.22
CA LEU A 160 7.97 6.92 5.00
C LEU A 160 8.32 8.41 5.02
N ARG A 161 8.02 9.11 6.11
CA ARG A 161 8.37 10.53 6.27
C ARG A 161 9.88 10.74 6.28
N GLN A 162 10.64 9.87 6.94
CA GLN A 162 12.11 9.91 6.94
C GLN A 162 12.66 9.73 5.52
N ALA A 163 12.11 8.82 4.71
CA ALA A 163 12.47 8.62 3.31
C ALA A 163 12.03 9.75 2.37
N GLY A 164 11.28 10.74 2.88
CA GLY A 164 10.82 11.89 2.11
C GLY A 164 9.59 11.60 1.25
N ALA A 165 8.77 10.60 1.60
CA ALA A 165 7.50 10.37 0.92
C ALA A 165 6.46 11.46 1.22
N VAL A 166 5.61 11.79 0.24
CA VAL A 166 4.41 12.60 0.44
C VAL A 166 3.27 11.65 0.81
N LEU A 167 2.80 11.71 2.06
CA LEU A 167 1.61 10.96 2.47
C LEU A 167 0.37 11.63 1.87
N LEU A 168 -0.18 11.01 0.83
CA LEU A 168 -1.27 11.56 0.04
C LEU A 168 -2.62 11.45 0.77
N GLY A 169 -2.78 10.44 1.63
CA GLY A 169 -4.06 10.13 2.24
C GLY A 169 -4.14 8.72 2.83
N LYS A 170 -5.36 8.38 3.25
CA LYS A 170 -5.78 7.08 3.80
C LYS A 170 -6.65 6.36 2.76
N THR A 171 -6.41 5.06 2.57
CA THR A 171 -7.23 4.22 1.69
C THR A 171 -8.30 3.49 2.49
N ASN A 172 -9.45 3.29 1.85
CA ASN A 172 -10.54 2.52 2.40
C ASN A 172 -10.13 1.03 2.55
N LEU A 173 -10.86 0.31 3.39
CA LEU A 173 -10.65 -1.10 3.69
C LEU A 173 -11.99 -1.79 3.93
N SER A 174 -12.00 -3.13 3.92
CA SER A 174 -13.04 -3.87 4.64
C SER A 174 -12.95 -3.47 6.11
N GLU A 175 -14.05 -3.01 6.69
CA GLU A 175 -14.07 -2.46 8.04
C GLU A 175 -13.44 -3.41 9.07
N TRP A 176 -12.66 -2.85 10.00
CA TRP A 176 -11.90 -3.61 11.00
C TRP A 176 -11.05 -4.71 10.40
N ALA A 177 -10.45 -4.39 9.24
CA ALA A 177 -9.63 -5.31 8.46
C ALA A 177 -10.34 -6.65 8.14
N ASN A 178 -11.67 -6.59 7.95
CA ASN A 178 -12.58 -7.71 7.69
C ASN A 178 -12.87 -8.63 8.88
N PHE A 179 -12.44 -8.28 10.10
CA PHE A 179 -12.62 -9.11 11.29
C PHE A 179 -13.83 -8.68 12.14
N ARG A 180 -14.93 -8.31 11.49
CA ARG A 180 -16.17 -7.83 12.15
C ARG A 180 -17.31 -8.84 12.10
N SER A 181 -17.58 -9.44 10.95
CA SER A 181 -18.77 -10.26 10.70
C SER A 181 -18.44 -11.45 9.81
N THR A 182 -19.18 -12.54 10.01
CA THR A 182 -19.12 -13.75 9.15
C THR A 182 -19.77 -13.57 7.78
N ARG A 183 -20.42 -12.43 7.53
CA ARG A 183 -21.13 -12.10 6.28
C ARG A 183 -20.67 -10.78 5.67
N SER A 184 -19.44 -10.36 5.96
CA SER A 184 -18.92 -9.10 5.44
C SER A 184 -18.83 -9.10 3.90
N THR A 185 -18.95 -7.92 3.31
CA THR A 185 -18.61 -7.66 1.91
C THR A 185 -17.29 -6.91 1.85
N SER A 186 -16.29 -7.48 1.18
CA SER A 186 -14.95 -6.92 1.10
C SER A 186 -14.92 -5.54 0.46
N GLY A 187 -14.10 -4.65 1.02
CA GLY A 187 -13.96 -3.26 0.59
C GLY A 187 -15.07 -2.32 1.05
N TRP A 188 -16.02 -2.78 1.86
CA TRP A 188 -17.00 -1.92 2.51
C TRP A 188 -16.55 -1.47 3.90
N SER A 189 -16.82 -0.20 4.21
CA SER A 189 -16.82 0.31 5.58
C SER A 189 -17.91 1.36 5.76
N ALA A 190 -18.38 1.59 7.00
CA ALA A 190 -19.41 2.58 7.28
C ALA A 190 -18.95 4.01 6.91
N ARG A 191 -17.67 4.33 7.14
CA ARG A 191 -17.11 5.66 6.83
C ARG A 191 -16.76 5.83 5.34
N GLY A 192 -16.19 4.80 4.71
CA GLY A 192 -15.69 4.87 3.33
C GLY A 192 -16.69 4.44 2.26
N GLY A 193 -17.74 3.71 2.65
CA GLY A 193 -18.64 3.01 1.73
C GLY A 193 -17.95 1.85 1.02
N GLN A 194 -18.51 1.42 -0.11
CA GLN A 194 -18.00 0.29 -0.90
C GLN A 194 -16.93 0.74 -1.90
N THR A 195 -15.70 0.26 -1.72
CA THR A 195 -14.64 0.30 -2.74
C THR A 195 -14.98 -0.64 -3.90
N ARG A 196 -14.71 -0.23 -5.14
CA ARG A 196 -15.03 -1.00 -6.36
C ARG A 196 -13.79 -1.47 -7.08
N ASN A 197 -13.82 -2.69 -7.63
CA ASN A 197 -12.74 -3.20 -8.45
C ASN A 197 -12.63 -2.38 -9.76
N PRO A 198 -11.45 -1.84 -10.12
CA PRO A 198 -11.33 -0.95 -11.27
C PRO A 198 -11.38 -1.68 -12.62
N TYR A 199 -11.27 -3.01 -12.67
CA TYR A 199 -11.41 -3.78 -13.92
C TYR A 199 -12.88 -3.99 -14.29
N ALA A 200 -13.75 -4.15 -13.28
CA ALA A 200 -15.19 -4.26 -13.42
C ALA A 200 -15.87 -3.78 -12.13
N LEU A 201 -16.70 -2.73 -12.24
CA LEU A 201 -17.23 -1.97 -11.11
C LEU A 201 -18.30 -2.72 -10.28
N ASP A 202 -18.84 -3.82 -10.82
CA ASP A 202 -19.72 -4.76 -10.12
C ASP A 202 -18.94 -5.85 -9.36
N ARG A 203 -17.61 -5.91 -9.49
CA ARG A 203 -16.78 -6.93 -8.84
C ARG A 203 -16.20 -6.45 -7.53
N ASN A 204 -16.01 -7.44 -6.67
CA ASN A 204 -15.41 -7.30 -5.36
C ASN A 204 -13.89 -7.00 -5.53
N PRO A 205 -13.35 -5.97 -4.86
CA PRO A 205 -11.90 -5.69 -4.89
C PRO A 205 -11.07 -6.66 -4.03
N SER A 206 -11.72 -7.65 -3.40
CA SER A 206 -11.23 -8.40 -2.25
C SER A 206 -10.82 -7.45 -1.11
N GLY A 207 -10.09 -7.94 -0.12
CA GLY A 207 -9.79 -7.17 1.07
C GLY A 207 -8.87 -7.91 2.03
N SER A 208 -8.51 -7.30 3.15
CA SER A 208 -9.05 -6.01 3.61
C SER A 208 -8.31 -4.76 3.09
N SER A 209 -7.13 -4.86 2.47
CA SER A 209 -6.43 -3.69 1.88
C SER A 209 -7.01 -3.26 0.52
N SER A 210 -8.34 -3.24 0.41
CA SER A 210 -9.09 -3.02 -0.82
C SER A 210 -8.74 -1.69 -1.49
N GLY A 211 -8.82 -0.59 -0.74
CA GLY A 211 -8.53 0.74 -1.27
C GLY A 211 -7.07 0.90 -1.69
N SER A 212 -6.12 0.28 -0.97
CA SER A 212 -4.70 0.30 -1.35
C SER A 212 -4.47 -0.39 -2.71
N ALA A 213 -5.06 -1.59 -2.91
CA ALA A 213 -4.96 -2.30 -4.18
C ALA A 213 -5.60 -1.53 -5.35
N VAL A 214 -6.82 -1.03 -5.14
CA VAL A 214 -7.55 -0.27 -6.17
C VAL A 214 -6.84 1.03 -6.50
N ALA A 215 -6.34 1.76 -5.50
CA ALA A 215 -5.62 3.01 -5.72
C ALA A 215 -4.34 2.81 -6.54
N VAL A 216 -3.58 1.75 -6.27
CA VAL A 216 -2.39 1.40 -7.06
C VAL A 216 -2.80 1.00 -8.48
N ALA A 217 -3.82 0.16 -8.62
CA ALA A 217 -4.28 -0.37 -9.91
C ALA A 217 -4.78 0.75 -10.84
N ALA A 218 -5.52 1.72 -10.30
CA ALA A 218 -6.06 2.87 -11.01
C ALA A 218 -5.07 4.05 -11.11
N SER A 219 -3.82 3.90 -10.67
CA SER A 219 -2.79 4.96 -10.65
C SER A 219 -3.22 6.21 -9.85
N LEU A 220 -3.92 6.04 -8.73
CA LEU A 220 -4.29 7.12 -7.79
C LEU A 220 -3.16 7.48 -6.81
N CYS A 221 -2.13 6.64 -6.76
CA CYS A 221 -0.88 6.88 -6.06
C CYS A 221 0.27 6.20 -6.79
N ALA A 222 1.51 6.53 -6.43
CA ALA A 222 2.68 5.86 -6.97
C ALA A 222 2.77 4.43 -6.42
N VAL A 223 2.68 4.29 -5.09
CA VAL A 223 2.65 3.03 -4.33
C VAL A 223 1.76 3.17 -3.10
N ALA A 224 1.34 2.05 -2.50
CA ALA A 224 0.54 2.04 -1.29
C ALA A 224 1.04 1.05 -0.23
N VAL A 225 0.66 1.27 1.02
CA VAL A 225 0.91 0.34 2.14
C VAL A 225 -0.40 -0.30 2.59
N GLY A 226 -0.47 -1.62 2.49
CA GLY A 226 -1.54 -2.44 3.05
C GLY A 226 -1.13 -3.15 4.34
N THR A 227 -2.06 -3.91 4.92
CA THR A 227 -1.78 -4.81 6.05
C THR A 227 -2.41 -6.18 5.81
N GLU A 228 -1.75 -7.23 6.28
CA GLU A 228 -2.23 -8.60 6.17
C GLU A 228 -2.16 -9.36 7.49
N THR A 229 -3.27 -10.04 7.79
CA THR A 229 -3.40 -11.07 8.82
C THR A 229 -3.50 -12.43 8.14
N ASP A 230 -4.47 -12.59 7.23
CA ASP A 230 -4.49 -13.62 6.18
C ASP A 230 -5.09 -13.03 4.90
N GLY A 231 -4.34 -13.08 3.81
CA GLY A 231 -4.75 -12.68 2.45
C GLY A 231 -4.93 -11.19 2.22
N SER A 232 -4.97 -10.37 3.27
CA SER A 232 -5.38 -8.97 3.20
C SER A 232 -4.46 -8.00 2.45
N ILE A 233 -3.29 -8.44 1.97
CA ILE A 233 -2.44 -7.77 0.96
C ILE A 233 -2.50 -8.55 -0.35
N VAL A 234 -2.19 -9.86 -0.34
CA VAL A 234 -2.02 -10.64 -1.57
C VAL A 234 -3.33 -10.88 -2.32
N SER A 235 -4.44 -11.10 -1.62
CA SER A 235 -5.76 -11.31 -2.24
C SER A 235 -6.28 -10.06 -2.97
N PRO A 236 -6.36 -8.87 -2.35
CA PRO A 236 -6.77 -7.67 -3.08
C PRO A 236 -5.75 -7.25 -4.15
N ALA A 237 -4.45 -7.52 -3.96
CA ALA A 237 -3.46 -7.30 -5.01
C ALA A 237 -3.72 -8.17 -6.25
N SER A 238 -3.99 -9.47 -6.05
CA SER A 238 -4.40 -10.39 -7.12
C SER A 238 -5.68 -9.91 -7.82
N ALA A 239 -6.74 -9.62 -7.07
CA ALA A 239 -8.03 -9.20 -7.60
C ALA A 239 -7.97 -7.88 -8.39
N CYS A 240 -7.04 -6.99 -8.04
CA CYS A 240 -6.84 -5.70 -8.71
C CYS A 240 -5.63 -5.70 -9.66
N GLY A 241 -5.03 -6.85 -9.95
CA GLY A 241 -3.93 -6.97 -10.93
C GLY A 241 -2.71 -6.10 -10.59
N VAL A 242 -2.33 -6.05 -9.32
CA VAL A 242 -1.13 -5.37 -8.81
C VAL A 242 -0.25 -6.34 -8.04
N VAL A 243 0.97 -5.91 -7.73
CA VAL A 243 1.90 -6.65 -6.87
C VAL A 243 1.59 -6.33 -5.41
N GLY A 244 1.61 -7.38 -4.57
CA GLY A 244 1.51 -7.26 -3.12
C GLY A 244 2.56 -8.13 -2.45
N ILE A 245 3.29 -7.58 -1.47
CA ILE A 245 4.26 -8.33 -0.68
C ILE A 245 3.78 -8.38 0.76
N LYS A 246 3.50 -9.59 1.25
CA LYS A 246 3.35 -9.88 2.67
C LYS A 246 4.72 -10.35 3.19
N PRO A 247 5.44 -9.56 3.99
CA PRO A 247 6.73 -10.00 4.51
C PRO A 247 6.58 -11.03 5.63
N THR A 248 7.72 -11.56 6.10
CA THR A 248 7.80 -12.32 7.35
C THR A 248 7.32 -11.45 8.50
N VAL A 249 6.53 -12.02 9.41
CA VAL A 249 6.06 -11.31 10.60
C VAL A 249 7.27 -10.87 11.44
N GLY A 250 7.34 -9.57 11.71
CA GLY A 250 8.46 -8.94 12.42
C GLY A 250 9.48 -8.23 11.53
N LEU A 251 9.46 -8.41 10.19
CA LEU A 251 10.33 -7.63 9.30
C LEU A 251 9.91 -6.15 9.25
N VAL A 252 8.60 -5.90 9.23
CA VAL A 252 7.99 -4.57 9.25
C VAL A 252 7.21 -4.44 10.56
N SER A 253 7.52 -3.40 11.33
CA SER A 253 6.86 -3.14 12.62
C SER A 253 5.36 -2.92 12.48
N ARG A 254 4.58 -3.46 13.44
CA ARG A 254 3.14 -3.22 13.58
C ARG A 254 2.79 -2.09 14.56
N SER A 255 3.78 -1.41 15.14
CA SER A 255 3.53 -0.30 16.08
C SER A 255 2.71 0.82 15.43
N GLY A 256 1.58 1.17 16.05
CA GLY A 256 0.64 2.18 15.54
C GLY A 256 -0.24 1.67 14.39
N VAL A 257 -0.44 0.36 14.27
CA VAL A 257 -1.42 -0.25 13.37
C VAL A 257 -2.56 -0.81 14.22
N ILE A 258 -3.82 -0.55 13.84
CA ILE A 258 -4.98 -1.19 14.47
C ILE A 258 -4.89 -2.70 14.18
N PRO A 259 -4.75 -3.55 15.23
CA PRO A 259 -4.36 -4.95 15.06
C PRO A 259 -5.56 -5.87 14.80
N ILE A 260 -5.26 -7.07 14.29
CA ILE A 260 -6.08 -8.28 14.47
C ILE A 260 -5.32 -9.29 15.33
N ALA A 261 -4.16 -9.75 14.89
CA ALA A 261 -3.46 -10.84 15.55
C ALA A 261 -1.95 -10.64 15.49
N HIS A 262 -1.32 -10.36 16.64
CA HIS A 262 0.13 -10.18 16.71
C HIS A 262 0.94 -11.39 16.23
N SER A 263 0.36 -12.58 16.10
CA SER A 263 1.01 -13.76 15.52
C SER A 263 1.11 -13.73 13.99
N GLN A 264 0.23 -13.01 13.29
CA GLN A 264 0.11 -13.03 11.83
C GLN A 264 0.22 -11.65 11.17
N ASP A 265 -0.12 -10.59 11.91
CA ASP A 265 -0.18 -9.23 11.39
C ASP A 265 1.18 -8.73 10.88
N THR A 266 1.14 -8.15 9.69
CA THR A 266 2.22 -7.34 9.14
C THR A 266 1.70 -6.27 8.19
N ALA A 267 2.37 -5.11 8.15
CA ALA A 267 2.23 -4.18 7.03
C ALA A 267 3.08 -4.65 5.84
N GLY A 268 2.71 -4.24 4.63
CA GLY A 268 3.47 -4.58 3.43
C GLY A 268 3.14 -3.70 2.23
N PRO A 269 4.05 -3.64 1.24
CA PRO A 269 3.90 -2.78 0.07
C PRO A 269 2.92 -3.36 -0.96
N MET A 270 2.26 -2.44 -1.66
CA MET A 270 1.44 -2.72 -2.83
C MET A 270 1.84 -1.75 -3.95
N ALA A 271 2.14 -2.29 -5.14
CA ALA A 271 2.62 -1.49 -6.26
C ALA A 271 2.24 -2.11 -7.61
N ARG A 272 2.39 -1.36 -8.71
CA ARG A 272 2.12 -1.88 -10.05
C ARG A 272 3.20 -2.84 -10.55
N THR A 273 4.42 -2.71 -10.02
CA THR A 273 5.58 -3.53 -10.38
C THR A 273 6.26 -4.12 -9.14
N VAL A 274 6.98 -5.23 -9.32
CA VAL A 274 7.78 -5.85 -8.26
C VAL A 274 8.91 -4.91 -7.81
N ALA A 275 9.52 -4.18 -8.75
CA ALA A 275 10.57 -3.21 -8.44
C ALA A 275 10.06 -2.09 -7.50
N ASP A 276 8.88 -1.54 -7.78
CA ASP A 276 8.29 -0.48 -6.94
C ASP A 276 7.88 -1.01 -5.56
N ALA A 277 7.33 -2.22 -5.49
CA ALA A 277 6.99 -2.87 -4.22
C ALA A 277 8.23 -3.16 -3.38
N ALA A 278 9.31 -3.63 -4.00
CA ALA A 278 10.59 -3.89 -3.35
C ALA A 278 11.25 -2.60 -2.83
N ALA A 279 11.23 -1.52 -3.62
CA ALA A 279 11.75 -0.22 -3.19
C ALA A 279 10.97 0.33 -1.98
N LEU A 280 9.65 0.13 -1.94
CA LEU A 280 8.84 0.48 -0.77
C LEU A 280 9.19 -0.41 0.44
N LEU A 281 9.37 -1.73 0.26
CA LEU A 281 9.78 -2.62 1.34
C LEU A 281 11.10 -2.21 1.98
N THR A 282 12.09 -1.78 1.18
CA THR A 282 13.38 -1.25 1.67
C THR A 282 13.19 -0.09 2.64
N VAL A 283 12.17 0.75 2.45
CA VAL A 283 11.87 1.86 3.37
C VAL A 283 11.16 1.38 4.63
N LEU A 284 10.16 0.49 4.46
CA LEU A 284 9.30 0.01 5.55
C LEU A 284 10.04 -0.91 6.54
N ALA A 285 10.92 -1.78 6.03
CA ALA A 285 11.66 -2.73 6.84
C ALA A 285 12.70 -2.02 7.72
N ALA A 286 12.53 -2.14 9.03
CA ALA A 286 13.50 -1.72 10.04
C ALA A 286 13.11 -2.29 11.41
N PRO A 287 14.10 -2.56 12.29
CA PRO A 287 13.82 -3.00 13.65
C PRO A 287 13.12 -1.90 14.45
N ASP A 288 12.15 -2.29 15.28
CA ASP A 288 11.40 -1.40 16.17
C ASP A 288 11.38 -1.96 17.59
N PRO A 289 12.11 -1.36 18.55
CA PRO A 289 12.09 -1.79 19.95
C PRO A 289 10.69 -1.83 20.58
N GLU A 290 9.73 -1.04 20.07
CA GLU A 290 8.34 -1.02 20.53
C GLU A 290 7.52 -2.24 20.05
N ASP A 291 7.98 -2.96 19.01
CA ASP A 291 7.34 -4.18 18.49
C ASP A 291 8.16 -5.44 18.84
N PRO A 292 7.69 -6.30 19.77
CA PRO A 292 8.38 -7.52 20.16
C PRO A 292 8.68 -8.47 18.99
N ALA A 293 7.84 -8.51 17.95
CA ALA A 293 8.06 -9.38 16.79
C ALA A 293 9.31 -8.96 15.99
N SER A 294 9.67 -7.68 16.02
CA SER A 294 10.82 -7.16 15.30
C SER A 294 12.17 -7.46 15.96
N ARG A 295 12.18 -7.93 17.22
CA ARG A 295 13.43 -8.19 17.96
C ARG A 295 14.31 -9.27 17.34
N GLY A 296 13.72 -10.22 16.61
CA GLY A 296 14.45 -11.25 15.87
C GLY A 296 15.22 -10.71 14.66
N SER A 297 14.85 -9.52 14.16
CA SER A 297 15.51 -8.84 13.03
C SER A 297 16.71 -7.96 13.48
N ALA A 298 17.02 -7.90 14.77
CA ALA A 298 18.02 -7.01 15.37
C ALA A 298 19.49 -7.30 14.99
N GLY A 299 19.75 -8.22 14.05
CA GLY A 299 21.09 -8.63 13.62
C GLY A 299 21.75 -7.78 12.52
N GLY A 300 21.07 -6.76 11.98
CA GLY A 300 21.63 -5.87 10.96
C GLY A 300 20.59 -4.93 10.34
N ALA A 301 21.04 -3.95 9.54
CA ALA A 301 20.13 -3.18 8.71
C ALA A 301 19.48 -4.11 7.67
N PRO A 302 18.15 -4.05 7.45
CA PRO A 302 17.51 -4.82 6.39
C PRO A 302 18.17 -4.56 5.03
N PRO A 303 18.23 -5.57 4.15
CA PRO A 303 18.82 -5.40 2.82
C PRO A 303 17.99 -4.41 1.98
N ASP A 304 18.62 -3.86 0.95
CA ASP A 304 17.87 -3.20 -0.11
C ASP A 304 17.20 -4.26 -0.98
N TYR A 305 15.89 -4.41 -0.83
CA TYR A 305 15.08 -5.39 -1.56
C TYR A 305 14.95 -5.07 -3.05
N ALA A 306 15.19 -3.83 -3.46
CA ALA A 306 15.23 -3.44 -4.87
C ALA A 306 16.61 -3.70 -5.51
N ALA A 307 17.64 -3.99 -4.72
CA ALA A 307 18.99 -4.21 -5.22
C ALA A 307 19.15 -5.59 -5.89
N GLY A 308 19.76 -5.59 -7.07
CA GLY A 308 20.09 -6.83 -7.79
C GLY A 308 18.88 -7.57 -8.35
N LEU A 309 17.78 -6.85 -8.64
CA LEU A 309 16.69 -7.39 -9.45
C LEU A 309 17.18 -7.65 -10.88
N SER A 310 16.97 -8.87 -11.38
CA SER A 310 17.44 -9.33 -12.68
C SER A 310 16.40 -10.24 -13.32
N ALA A 311 16.19 -10.09 -14.62
CA ALA A 311 15.26 -10.93 -15.38
C ALA A 311 15.74 -12.39 -15.47
N GLU A 312 17.03 -12.62 -15.23
CA GLU A 312 17.69 -13.91 -15.23
C GLU A 312 17.64 -14.63 -13.87
N ALA A 313 17.04 -14.02 -12.84
CA ALA A 313 17.09 -14.53 -11.46
C ALA A 313 16.43 -15.90 -11.27
N LEU A 314 15.65 -16.39 -12.24
CA LEU A 314 15.03 -17.72 -12.23
C LEU A 314 15.95 -18.84 -12.76
N LYS A 315 17.09 -18.53 -13.37
CA LYS A 315 17.98 -19.56 -13.95
C LYS A 315 18.48 -20.53 -12.88
N GLY A 316 18.10 -21.79 -13.00
CA GLY A 316 18.48 -22.87 -12.08
C GLY A 316 17.68 -22.90 -10.77
N VAL A 317 16.80 -21.92 -10.52
CA VAL A 317 15.96 -21.88 -9.33
C VAL A 317 14.90 -22.98 -9.41
N ARG A 318 14.71 -23.74 -8.33
CA ARG A 318 13.75 -24.82 -8.21
C ARG A 318 12.46 -24.31 -7.60
N ILE A 319 11.36 -24.44 -8.36
CA ILE A 319 10.04 -23.94 -7.96
C ILE A 319 9.05 -25.10 -7.93
N GLY A 320 8.32 -25.25 -6.83
CA GLY A 320 7.22 -26.21 -6.72
C GLY A 320 5.88 -25.60 -7.06
N VAL A 321 5.06 -26.29 -7.87
CA VAL A 321 3.71 -25.84 -8.23
C VAL A 321 2.67 -26.58 -7.39
N LEU A 322 1.89 -25.83 -6.62
CA LEU A 322 0.77 -26.34 -5.84
C LEU A 322 -0.49 -26.37 -6.71
N ARG A 323 -1.10 -27.55 -6.85
CA ARG A 323 -2.30 -27.80 -7.68
C ARG A 323 -3.45 -28.43 -6.90
N GLU A 324 -3.35 -28.44 -5.57
CA GLU A 324 -4.40 -28.93 -4.69
C GLU A 324 -5.71 -28.18 -4.96
N LYS A 325 -6.85 -28.85 -4.75
CA LYS A 325 -8.18 -28.29 -5.04
C LYS A 325 -8.43 -26.93 -4.39
N ALA A 326 -7.85 -26.67 -3.21
CA ALA A 326 -7.93 -25.37 -2.52
C ALA A 326 -7.36 -24.19 -3.33
N PHE A 327 -6.53 -24.47 -4.33
CA PHE A 327 -5.91 -23.51 -5.24
C PHE A 327 -6.47 -23.58 -6.68
N GLY A 328 -7.50 -24.41 -6.91
CA GLY A 328 -8.09 -24.64 -8.22
C GLY A 328 -9.37 -23.84 -8.44
N PHE A 329 -9.38 -22.95 -9.44
CA PHE A 329 -10.49 -22.01 -9.69
C PHE A 329 -11.17 -22.22 -11.05
N GLY A 330 -11.19 -23.47 -11.53
CA GLY A 330 -11.81 -23.89 -12.78
C GLY A 330 -10.91 -23.72 -14.03
N PRO A 331 -11.36 -24.23 -15.20
CA PRO A 331 -10.48 -24.44 -16.36
C PRO A 331 -9.81 -23.19 -16.93
N ARG A 332 -10.47 -22.03 -16.84
CA ARG A 332 -9.89 -20.77 -17.34
C ARG A 332 -8.76 -20.27 -16.44
N SER A 333 -8.90 -20.44 -15.14
CA SER A 333 -7.86 -20.11 -14.17
C SER A 333 -6.70 -21.11 -14.29
N GLU A 334 -7.01 -22.40 -14.47
CA GLU A 334 -5.99 -23.42 -14.72
C GLU A 334 -5.12 -23.09 -15.94
N ALA A 335 -5.73 -22.60 -17.04
CA ALA A 335 -4.98 -22.16 -18.21
C ALA A 335 -4.05 -20.97 -17.91
N VAL A 336 -4.40 -20.08 -16.97
CA VAL A 336 -3.51 -19.01 -16.49
C VAL A 336 -2.35 -19.60 -15.70
N LEU A 337 -2.59 -20.58 -14.82
CA LEU A 337 -1.53 -21.26 -14.08
C LEU A 337 -0.56 -21.97 -15.04
N ASP A 338 -1.08 -22.71 -16.03
CA ASP A 338 -0.24 -23.40 -17.01
C ASP A 338 0.62 -22.43 -17.83
N ALA A 339 0.06 -21.28 -18.22
CA ALA A 339 0.82 -20.24 -18.91
C ALA A 339 1.92 -19.64 -18.01
N ALA A 340 1.62 -19.44 -16.72
CA ALA A 340 2.58 -18.95 -15.74
C ALA A 340 3.72 -19.96 -15.50
N VAL A 341 3.39 -21.24 -15.32
CA VAL A 341 4.37 -22.34 -15.20
C VAL A 341 5.25 -22.44 -16.44
N ALA A 342 4.67 -22.27 -17.64
CA ALA A 342 5.44 -22.23 -18.87
C ALA A 342 6.40 -21.03 -18.92
N ALA A 343 5.99 -19.87 -18.40
CA ALA A 343 6.88 -18.70 -18.29
C ALA A 343 8.04 -18.96 -17.32
N LEU A 344 7.78 -19.55 -16.16
CA LEU A 344 8.83 -19.93 -15.20
C LEU A 344 9.88 -20.86 -15.83
N ARG A 345 9.43 -21.92 -16.55
CA ARG A 345 10.32 -22.84 -17.27
C ARG A 345 11.15 -22.13 -18.34
N ARG A 346 10.53 -21.23 -19.13
CA ARG A 346 11.25 -20.45 -20.17
C ARG A 346 12.30 -19.51 -19.58
N SER A 347 12.07 -18.99 -18.37
CA SER A 347 13.04 -18.16 -17.65
C SER A 347 14.18 -18.96 -17.00
N GLY A 348 14.21 -20.29 -17.20
CA GLY A 348 15.28 -21.16 -16.74
C GLY A 348 15.06 -21.78 -15.36
N ALA A 349 13.86 -21.66 -14.78
CA ALA A 349 13.53 -22.33 -13.52
C ALA A 349 13.36 -23.84 -13.73
N VAL A 350 13.82 -24.62 -12.75
CA VAL A 350 13.55 -26.05 -12.66
C VAL A 350 12.22 -26.22 -11.92
N VAL A 351 11.14 -26.43 -12.68
CA VAL A 351 9.79 -26.48 -12.10
C VAL A 351 9.39 -27.92 -11.78
N VAL A 352 9.05 -28.19 -10.52
CA VAL A 352 8.46 -29.44 -10.02
C VAL A 352 6.95 -29.25 -9.93
N ASP A 353 6.18 -30.03 -10.70
CA ASP A 353 4.74 -29.82 -10.88
C ASP A 353 4.00 -31.17 -11.07
N PRO A 354 3.11 -31.58 -10.15
CA PRO A 354 2.71 -30.90 -8.92
C PRO A 354 3.64 -31.21 -7.72
N VAL A 355 3.63 -30.34 -6.71
CA VAL A 355 4.09 -30.64 -5.35
C VAL A 355 2.90 -30.67 -4.39
N THR A 356 3.12 -31.17 -3.17
CA THR A 356 2.09 -31.22 -2.12
C THR A 356 2.52 -30.37 -0.94
N LEU A 357 1.63 -29.50 -0.47
CA LEU A 357 1.78 -28.80 0.79
C LEU A 357 1.20 -29.65 1.92
N PRO A 358 2.03 -30.19 2.83
CA PRO A 358 1.53 -30.97 3.94
C PRO A 358 0.65 -30.12 4.87
N ASN A 359 -0.28 -30.78 5.55
CA ASN A 359 -1.18 -30.19 6.55
C ASN A 359 -2.13 -29.09 6.06
N LEU A 360 -2.25 -28.85 4.76
CA LEU A 360 -3.21 -27.90 4.20
C LEU A 360 -4.64 -28.16 4.72
N GLY A 361 -5.31 -27.11 5.20
CA GLY A 361 -6.67 -27.17 5.75
C GLY A 361 -6.77 -27.75 7.18
N ARG A 362 -5.63 -28.02 7.86
CA ARG A 362 -5.64 -28.57 9.24
C ARG A 362 -5.55 -27.51 10.33
N THR A 363 -5.40 -26.24 9.94
CA THR A 363 -5.24 -25.10 10.86
C THR A 363 -6.45 -24.18 10.90
N ASP A 364 -7.43 -24.30 10.01
CA ASP A 364 -8.55 -23.35 9.86
C ASP A 364 -9.25 -23.04 11.19
N GLU A 365 -9.66 -24.07 11.94
CA GLU A 365 -10.30 -23.90 13.26
C GLU A 365 -9.35 -23.29 14.30
N SER A 366 -8.09 -23.75 14.34
CA SER A 366 -7.12 -23.25 15.32
C SER A 366 -6.58 -21.87 14.96
N GLU A 367 -6.61 -21.46 13.71
CA GLU A 367 -6.35 -20.10 13.24
C GLU A 367 -7.44 -19.19 13.74
N MET A 368 -8.71 -19.48 13.44
CA MET A 368 -9.82 -18.66 13.92
C MET A 368 -9.78 -18.50 15.45
N GLU A 369 -9.49 -19.58 16.18
CA GLU A 369 -9.33 -19.53 17.64
C GLU A 369 -8.24 -18.52 18.05
N VAL A 370 -7.06 -18.60 17.44
CA VAL A 370 -5.96 -17.65 17.70
C VAL A 370 -6.37 -16.21 17.38
N LEU A 371 -6.99 -15.98 16.22
CA LEU A 371 -7.40 -14.64 15.80
C LEU A 371 -8.40 -14.04 16.77
N LEU A 372 -9.39 -14.79 17.26
CA LEU A 372 -10.39 -14.31 18.21
C LEU A 372 -9.75 -13.90 19.56
N TYR A 373 -8.85 -14.72 20.10
CA TYR A 373 -8.14 -14.41 21.35
C TYR A 373 -7.23 -13.18 21.20
N GLU A 374 -6.41 -13.14 20.14
CA GLU A 374 -5.47 -12.04 19.91
C GLU A 374 -6.20 -10.75 19.58
N PHE A 375 -7.30 -10.80 18.80
CA PHE A 375 -8.07 -9.62 18.44
C PHE A 375 -8.60 -8.89 19.66
N LYS A 376 -9.28 -9.59 20.58
CA LYS A 376 -9.77 -8.97 21.81
C LYS A 376 -8.64 -8.33 22.61
N ALA A 377 -7.56 -9.06 22.85
CA ALA A 377 -6.45 -8.59 23.67
C ALA A 377 -5.73 -7.39 23.05
N ASP A 378 -5.35 -7.51 21.77
CA ASP A 378 -4.54 -6.53 21.06
C ASP A 378 -5.35 -5.27 20.73
N LEU A 379 -6.62 -5.42 20.34
CA LEU A 379 -7.50 -4.29 20.08
C LEU A 379 -7.80 -3.51 21.36
N ASN A 380 -8.10 -4.18 22.48
CA ASN A 380 -8.28 -3.51 23.77
C ASN A 380 -7.03 -2.72 24.17
N GLY A 381 -5.84 -3.31 23.98
CA GLY A 381 -4.57 -2.61 24.21
C GLY A 381 -4.43 -1.35 23.34
N TYR A 382 -4.73 -1.46 22.05
CA TYR A 382 -4.70 -0.33 21.12
C TYR A 382 -5.71 0.77 21.49
N LEU A 383 -6.98 0.42 21.69
CA LEU A 383 -8.06 1.38 21.99
C LEU A 383 -7.83 2.10 23.32
N ALA A 384 -7.36 1.39 24.35
CA ALA A 384 -7.00 1.98 25.64
C ALA A 384 -5.87 3.01 25.52
N SER A 385 -4.97 2.85 24.54
CA SER A 385 -3.89 3.81 24.26
C SER A 385 -4.36 5.07 23.51
N ARG A 386 -5.56 5.03 22.91
CA ARG A 386 -6.05 6.07 22.00
C ARG A 386 -6.53 7.32 22.76
N PRO A 387 -5.92 8.50 22.55
CA PRO A 387 -6.25 9.70 23.31
C PRO A 387 -7.69 10.17 23.09
N GLY A 388 -8.41 10.40 24.18
CA GLY A 388 -9.74 11.03 24.15
C GLY A 388 -10.85 10.23 23.47
N SER A 389 -10.59 9.00 23.02
CA SER A 389 -11.63 8.16 22.40
C SER A 389 -12.65 7.73 23.45
N ARG A 390 -13.93 7.75 23.06
CA ARG A 390 -15.04 7.23 23.87
C ARG A 390 -15.09 5.71 23.86
N VAL A 391 -14.48 5.09 22.85
CA VAL A 391 -14.38 3.64 22.70
C VAL A 391 -12.98 3.22 23.14
N ARG A 392 -12.91 2.40 24.20
CA ARG A 392 -11.65 2.02 24.84
C ARG A 392 -11.44 0.50 24.84
N THR A 393 -12.49 -0.26 24.51
CA THR A 393 -12.50 -1.72 24.47
C THR A 393 -13.35 -2.25 23.32
N LEU A 394 -13.22 -3.55 23.02
CA LEU A 394 -14.07 -4.29 22.09
C LEU A 394 -15.54 -4.27 22.55
N ALA A 395 -15.80 -4.39 23.85
CA ALA A 395 -17.15 -4.22 24.41
C ALA A 395 -17.74 -2.83 24.11
N ASP A 396 -16.94 -1.76 24.20
CA ASP A 396 -17.39 -0.41 23.83
C ASP A 396 -17.70 -0.32 22.32
N LEU A 397 -16.94 -1.02 21.46
CA LEU A 397 -17.20 -1.06 20.02
C LEU A 397 -18.50 -1.79 19.71
N ILE A 398 -18.73 -2.93 20.35
CA ILE A 398 -19.98 -3.71 20.22
C ILE A 398 -21.17 -2.81 20.57
N ALA A 399 -21.11 -2.14 21.73
CA ALA A 399 -22.15 -1.23 22.19
C ALA A 399 -22.30 0.00 21.27
N PHE A 400 -21.20 0.55 20.75
CA PHE A 400 -21.24 1.65 19.79
C PHE A 400 -22.00 1.24 18.52
N ASN A 401 -21.68 0.09 17.95
CA ASN A 401 -22.31 -0.38 16.72
C ASN A 401 -23.80 -0.64 16.91
N GLU A 402 -24.21 -1.23 18.05
CA GLU A 402 -25.62 -1.39 18.40
C GLU A 402 -26.36 -0.04 18.50
N ALA A 403 -25.74 0.95 19.13
CA ALA A 403 -26.31 2.30 19.24
C ALA A 403 -26.37 3.04 17.88
N HIS A 404 -25.56 2.64 16.90
CA HIS A 404 -25.48 3.23 15.57
C HIS A 404 -25.86 2.23 14.46
N ALA A 405 -26.72 1.25 14.77
CA ALA A 405 -27.02 0.11 13.89
C ALA A 405 -27.48 0.52 12.48
N ALA A 406 -28.19 1.64 12.33
CA ALA A 406 -28.63 2.14 11.03
C ALA A 406 -27.48 2.50 10.06
N GLN A 407 -26.29 2.78 10.60
CA GLN A 407 -25.09 3.12 9.83
C GLN A 407 -24.09 1.95 9.83
N GLU A 408 -23.83 1.38 11.01
CA GLU A 408 -22.82 0.33 11.18
C GLU A 408 -23.32 -1.05 10.69
N PHE A 409 -24.60 -1.38 10.86
CA PHE A 409 -25.21 -2.65 10.42
C PHE A 409 -25.99 -2.53 9.11
N LEU A 410 -25.58 -1.61 8.23
CA LEU A 410 -26.28 -1.37 6.96
C LEU A 410 -26.41 -2.65 6.11
N PHE A 411 -25.39 -3.51 6.13
CA PHE A 411 -25.35 -4.74 5.32
C PHE A 411 -25.16 -6.02 6.15
N PHE A 412 -24.37 -5.96 7.22
CA PHE A 412 -24.03 -7.13 8.04
C PHE A 412 -23.75 -6.71 9.48
N GLY A 413 -23.83 -7.68 10.41
CA GLY A 413 -23.67 -7.46 11.84
C GLY A 413 -22.22 -7.37 12.30
N GLN A 414 -21.97 -7.94 13.49
CA GLN A 414 -20.68 -7.95 14.18
C GLN A 414 -20.39 -9.27 14.91
N GLU A 415 -20.81 -10.39 14.33
CA GLU A 415 -20.80 -11.71 14.97
C GLU A 415 -19.39 -12.14 15.43
N ILE A 416 -18.34 -11.74 14.70
CA ILE A 416 -16.95 -12.05 15.06
C ILE A 416 -16.50 -11.21 16.27
N PHE A 417 -16.98 -9.97 16.40
CA PHE A 417 -16.69 -9.15 17.59
C PHE A 417 -17.30 -9.78 18.84
N GLU A 418 -18.56 -10.19 18.76
CA GLU A 418 -19.27 -10.85 19.86
C GLU A 418 -18.57 -12.15 20.26
N GLU A 419 -18.13 -12.96 19.29
CA GLU A 419 -17.37 -14.18 19.55
C GLU A 419 -16.00 -13.90 20.18
N ALA A 420 -15.26 -12.91 19.68
CA ALA A 420 -13.96 -12.52 20.21
C ALA A 420 -14.08 -11.97 21.63
N GLU A 421 -15.12 -11.19 21.93
CA GLU A 421 -15.36 -10.66 23.28
C GLU A 421 -15.60 -11.77 24.31
N MET A 422 -16.06 -12.95 23.89
CA MET A 422 -16.20 -14.11 24.78
C MET A 422 -14.88 -14.81 25.12
N LYS A 423 -13.77 -14.51 24.44
CA LYS A 423 -12.47 -15.15 24.69
C LYS A 423 -11.82 -14.67 25.99
N GLY A 424 -11.07 -15.59 26.61
CA GLY A 424 -10.31 -15.38 27.83
C GLY A 424 -8.93 -14.73 27.60
N PRO A 425 -8.03 -14.75 28.60
CA PRO A 425 -6.69 -14.19 28.46
C PRO A 425 -5.79 -15.03 27.56
N LEU A 426 -4.73 -14.41 27.02
CA LEU A 426 -3.69 -15.06 26.20
C LEU A 426 -2.82 -16.08 26.96
N THR A 427 -3.15 -16.38 28.22
CA THR A 427 -2.55 -17.45 29.02
C THR A 427 -3.37 -18.75 28.97
N ASP A 428 -4.55 -18.72 28.34
CA ASP A 428 -5.42 -19.87 28.27
C ASP A 428 -4.78 -21.01 27.46
N ARG A 429 -4.97 -22.24 27.96
CA ARG A 429 -4.36 -23.43 27.38
C ARG A 429 -4.84 -23.67 25.94
N GLU A 430 -6.10 -23.35 25.66
CA GLU A 430 -6.70 -23.47 24.33
C GLU A 430 -5.99 -22.57 23.31
N TYR A 431 -5.87 -21.27 23.61
CA TYR A 431 -5.11 -20.33 22.79
C TYR A 431 -3.66 -20.78 22.57
N LEU A 432 -2.94 -21.12 23.64
CA LEU A 432 -1.54 -21.52 23.54
C LEU A 432 -1.37 -22.79 22.67
N ALA A 433 -2.28 -23.76 22.80
CA ALA A 433 -2.26 -24.97 22.00
C ALA A 433 -2.60 -24.71 20.52
N ALA A 434 -3.60 -23.86 20.26
CA ALA A 434 -3.99 -23.46 18.90
C ALA A 434 -2.84 -22.72 18.20
N ARG A 435 -2.22 -21.75 18.88
CA ARG A 435 -1.07 -20.99 18.36
C ARG A 435 0.13 -21.87 18.05
N GLU A 436 0.49 -22.79 18.93
CA GLU A 436 1.60 -23.72 18.69
C GLU A 436 1.29 -24.69 17.54
N LYS A 437 0.05 -25.19 17.46
CA LYS A 437 -0.41 -26.04 16.36
C LYS A 437 -0.28 -25.31 15.03
N ASN A 438 -0.76 -24.07 14.93
CA ASN A 438 -0.71 -23.25 13.71
C ASN A 438 0.73 -23.06 13.23
N ARG A 439 1.59 -22.55 14.12
CA ARG A 439 3.00 -22.28 13.83
C ARG A 439 3.73 -23.54 13.34
N ARG A 440 3.50 -24.67 14.02
CA ARG A 440 4.14 -25.95 13.70
C ARG A 440 3.66 -26.52 12.37
N LEU A 441 2.34 -26.57 12.15
CA LEU A 441 1.75 -27.25 11.00
C LEU A 441 1.97 -26.50 9.69
N MET A 442 1.94 -25.17 9.70
CA MET A 442 2.09 -24.36 8.48
C MET A 442 3.52 -23.88 8.21
N GLY A 443 4.36 -23.74 9.25
CA GLY A 443 5.78 -23.43 9.11
C GLY A 443 6.62 -24.71 8.91
N PRO A 444 7.24 -25.25 9.97
CA PRO A 444 8.18 -26.39 9.87
C PRO A 444 7.59 -27.66 9.21
N GLU A 445 6.35 -28.03 9.53
CA GLU A 445 5.70 -29.21 8.97
C GLU A 445 4.85 -28.91 7.72
N GLY A 446 4.84 -27.66 7.26
CA GLY A 446 4.06 -27.21 6.11
C GLY A 446 4.98 -26.71 5.00
N ILE A 447 5.15 -25.39 4.92
CA ILE A 447 5.95 -24.75 3.88
C ILE A 447 7.40 -25.28 3.88
N ASP A 448 8.05 -25.35 5.03
CA ASP A 448 9.45 -25.80 5.09
C ASP A 448 9.61 -27.26 4.65
N ALA A 449 8.69 -28.13 5.08
CA ALA A 449 8.70 -29.53 4.69
C ALA A 449 8.47 -29.70 3.17
N ALA A 450 7.56 -28.91 2.59
CA ALA A 450 7.32 -28.90 1.14
C ALA A 450 8.55 -28.41 0.37
N LEU A 451 9.18 -27.32 0.82
CA LEU A 451 10.41 -26.80 0.21
C LEU A 451 11.55 -27.80 0.31
N ALA A 452 11.78 -28.40 1.49
CA ALA A 452 12.90 -29.30 1.74
C ALA A 452 12.82 -30.61 0.95
N LYS A 453 11.61 -31.16 0.76
CA LYS A 453 11.39 -32.46 0.09
C LYS A 453 12.06 -32.54 -1.29
N ASP A 454 11.96 -31.47 -2.07
CA ASP A 454 12.46 -31.41 -3.45
C ASP A 454 13.54 -30.32 -3.63
N GLY A 455 14.07 -29.77 -2.53
CA GLY A 455 15.08 -28.71 -2.52
C GLY A 455 14.62 -27.47 -3.29
N LEU A 456 13.43 -26.97 -2.97
CA LEU A 456 12.80 -25.84 -3.65
C LEU A 456 13.16 -24.52 -2.96
N GLU A 457 13.29 -23.44 -3.73
CA GLU A 457 13.46 -22.09 -3.19
C GLU A 457 12.12 -21.36 -3.00
N ALA A 458 11.09 -21.75 -3.76
CA ALA A 458 9.75 -21.18 -3.64
C ALA A 458 8.65 -22.19 -4.02
N LEU A 459 7.48 -22.02 -3.41
CA LEU A 459 6.23 -22.64 -3.84
C LEU A 459 5.40 -21.60 -4.61
N VAL A 460 4.70 -22.03 -5.65
CA VAL A 460 3.77 -21.18 -6.40
C VAL A 460 2.40 -21.80 -6.53
N ALA A 461 1.37 -20.96 -6.42
CA ALA A 461 -0.03 -21.26 -6.72
C ALA A 461 -0.71 -19.99 -7.24
N LEU A 462 -1.87 -20.14 -7.88
CA LEU A 462 -2.72 -18.98 -8.10
C LEU A 462 -3.11 -18.37 -6.75
N THR A 463 -3.06 -17.04 -6.66
CA THR A 463 -3.37 -16.34 -5.42
C THR A 463 -4.83 -16.56 -5.02
N SER A 464 -5.73 -16.39 -5.99
CA SER A 464 -7.17 -16.57 -5.87
C SER A 464 -7.80 -16.69 -7.26
N GLY A 465 -9.07 -17.08 -7.34
CA GLY A 465 -9.84 -17.01 -8.58
C GLY A 465 -10.14 -15.57 -9.03
N PRO A 466 -10.73 -15.37 -10.23
CA PRO A 466 -11.16 -14.04 -10.66
C PRO A 466 -12.18 -13.44 -9.69
N ALA A 467 -12.17 -12.11 -9.57
CA ALA A 467 -13.03 -11.39 -8.64
C ALA A 467 -14.51 -11.76 -8.78
N HIS A 468 -15.15 -12.11 -7.66
CA HIS A 468 -16.59 -12.40 -7.60
C HIS A 468 -17.41 -11.10 -7.58
N LEU A 469 -18.74 -11.22 -7.67
CA LEU A 469 -19.65 -10.06 -7.58
C LEU A 469 -19.59 -9.44 -6.19
N THR A 470 -19.68 -8.12 -6.10
CA THR A 470 -19.95 -7.46 -4.81
C THR A 470 -21.39 -7.76 -4.41
N ASP A 471 -21.59 -8.52 -3.33
CA ASP A 471 -22.91 -8.89 -2.80
C ASP A 471 -23.04 -8.42 -1.34
N PRO A 472 -23.65 -7.25 -1.10
CA PRO A 472 -23.86 -6.75 0.25
C PRO A 472 -24.97 -7.49 1.01
N VAL A 473 -25.75 -8.36 0.36
CA VAL A 473 -26.86 -9.11 0.98
C VAL A 473 -26.34 -10.42 1.57
N ASN A 474 -25.54 -11.16 0.81
CA ASN A 474 -25.04 -12.48 1.22
C ASN A 474 -23.57 -12.47 1.66
N GLY A 475 -22.85 -11.37 1.44
CA GLY A 475 -21.42 -11.27 1.71
C GLY A 475 -20.55 -11.87 0.60
N ASP A 476 -19.25 -11.99 0.89
CA ASP A 476 -18.27 -12.48 -0.08
C ASP A 476 -18.51 -13.93 -0.50
N SER A 477 -18.33 -14.20 -1.80
CA SER A 477 -18.38 -15.56 -2.37
C SER A 477 -16.98 -16.14 -2.50
N TRP A 478 -16.50 -16.78 -1.44
CA TRP A 478 -15.17 -17.37 -1.39
C TRP A 478 -15.05 -18.65 -2.22
N SER A 479 -13.97 -18.76 -3.00
CA SER A 479 -13.68 -19.94 -3.83
C SER A 479 -12.32 -20.59 -3.54
N GLY A 480 -11.62 -20.13 -2.50
CA GLY A 480 -10.26 -20.56 -2.14
C GLY A 480 -9.20 -19.47 -2.35
N SER A 481 -8.02 -19.68 -1.78
CA SER A 481 -6.84 -18.81 -1.86
C SER A 481 -5.59 -19.59 -1.50
N SER A 482 -4.42 -19.10 -1.93
CA SER A 482 -3.10 -19.60 -1.47
C SER A 482 -2.47 -18.75 -0.37
N SER A 483 -3.19 -17.81 0.24
CA SER A 483 -2.64 -16.92 1.27
C SER A 483 -2.41 -17.59 2.63
N SER A 484 -3.34 -18.42 3.08
CA SER A 484 -3.39 -18.93 4.46
C SER A 484 -2.11 -19.65 4.91
N PRO A 485 -1.45 -20.49 4.10
CA PRO A 485 -0.21 -21.15 4.54
C PRO A 485 0.87 -20.16 5.00
N ALA A 486 1.14 -19.11 4.21
CA ALA A 486 2.17 -18.13 4.52
C ALA A 486 1.72 -17.14 5.61
N ALA A 487 0.42 -16.85 5.68
CA ALA A 487 -0.18 -16.05 6.74
C ALA A 487 -0.01 -16.71 8.11
N VAL A 488 -0.53 -17.93 8.28
CA VAL A 488 -0.51 -18.72 9.52
C VAL A 488 0.92 -19.04 9.97
N ALA A 489 1.82 -19.32 9.03
CA ALA A 489 3.24 -19.55 9.34
C ALA A 489 3.99 -18.27 9.74
N GLY A 490 3.45 -17.09 9.43
CA GLY A 490 4.15 -15.82 9.55
C GLY A 490 5.27 -15.64 8.51
N TYR A 491 5.21 -16.34 7.37
CA TYR A 491 6.25 -16.45 6.34
C TYR A 491 5.99 -15.52 5.15
N PRO A 492 6.98 -15.17 4.30
CA PRO A 492 6.77 -14.20 3.24
C PRO A 492 5.97 -14.78 2.06
N ALA A 493 5.14 -13.94 1.47
CA ALA A 493 4.43 -14.21 0.22
C ALA A 493 4.45 -12.99 -0.72
N VAL A 494 4.62 -13.22 -2.02
CA VAL A 494 4.57 -12.18 -3.06
C VAL A 494 3.58 -12.59 -4.14
N THR A 495 2.52 -11.82 -4.35
CA THR A 495 1.65 -12.02 -5.51
C THR A 495 2.08 -11.11 -6.66
N VAL A 496 2.11 -11.66 -7.87
CA VAL A 496 2.39 -10.93 -9.12
C VAL A 496 1.28 -11.20 -10.12
N PRO A 497 0.80 -10.20 -10.89
CA PRO A 497 -0.16 -10.45 -11.96
C PRO A 497 0.32 -11.55 -12.92
N ALA A 498 -0.50 -12.58 -13.13
CA ALA A 498 -0.17 -13.74 -13.96
C ALA A 498 -1.02 -13.83 -15.23
N GLY A 499 -2.20 -13.22 -15.24
CA GLY A 499 -3.07 -13.16 -16.39
C GLY A 499 -4.43 -12.57 -16.05
N GLN A 500 -5.40 -12.81 -16.94
CA GLN A 500 -6.79 -12.43 -16.73
C GLN A 500 -7.74 -13.55 -17.14
N VAL A 501 -8.85 -13.68 -16.42
CA VAL A 501 -9.99 -14.50 -16.79
C VAL A 501 -11.16 -13.55 -17.08
N ARG A 502 -11.58 -13.47 -18.35
CA ARG A 502 -12.69 -12.59 -18.76
C ARG A 502 -12.49 -11.11 -18.37
N GLY A 503 -11.27 -10.61 -18.59
CA GLY A 503 -10.86 -9.25 -18.24
C GLY A 503 -10.61 -9.01 -16.74
N LEU A 504 -10.83 -10.01 -15.88
CA LEU A 504 -10.55 -9.92 -14.44
C LEU A 504 -9.15 -10.46 -14.13
N PRO A 505 -8.29 -9.70 -13.42
CA PRO A 505 -6.96 -10.15 -13.05
C PRO A 505 -6.95 -11.41 -12.20
N VAL A 506 -5.87 -12.18 -12.37
CA VAL A 506 -5.50 -13.32 -11.51
C VAL A 506 -4.00 -13.23 -11.24
N GLY A 507 -3.61 -13.34 -9.96
CA GLY A 507 -2.22 -13.35 -9.51
C GLY A 507 -1.62 -14.75 -9.36
N LEU A 508 -0.29 -14.83 -9.42
CA LEU A 508 0.53 -15.96 -8.98
C LEU A 508 1.23 -15.56 -7.68
N SER A 509 0.95 -16.30 -6.61
CA SER A 509 1.65 -16.17 -5.33
C SER A 509 2.93 -16.98 -5.35
N PHE A 510 4.02 -16.36 -4.93
CA PHE A 510 5.27 -17.02 -4.53
C PHE A 510 5.30 -17.07 -3.01
N MET A 511 5.50 -18.25 -2.42
CA MET A 511 5.66 -18.44 -0.98
C MET A 511 7.04 -19.02 -0.69
N GLY A 512 7.69 -18.53 0.36
CA GLY A 512 9.02 -18.98 0.78
C GLY A 512 9.12 -19.19 2.29
N ALA A 513 10.28 -19.68 2.74
CA ALA A 513 10.59 -19.78 4.17
C ALA A 513 10.77 -18.40 4.81
N ALA A 514 10.63 -18.31 6.14
CA ALA A 514 10.87 -17.07 6.89
C ALA A 514 12.23 -16.42 6.57
N GLY A 515 12.24 -15.10 6.41
CA GLY A 515 13.46 -14.32 6.15
C GLY A 515 14.05 -14.45 4.74
N ARG A 516 13.32 -15.07 3.80
CA ARG A 516 13.76 -15.29 2.41
C ARG A 516 13.15 -14.29 1.41
N GLU A 517 12.73 -13.11 1.87
CA GLU A 517 12.11 -12.07 1.04
C GLU A 517 12.97 -11.70 -0.18
N VAL A 518 14.29 -11.56 -0.01
CA VAL A 518 15.20 -11.21 -1.12
C VAL A 518 15.10 -12.21 -2.26
N ASP A 519 15.14 -13.51 -1.96
CA ASP A 519 15.09 -14.56 -2.97
C ASP A 519 13.70 -14.65 -3.60
N LEU A 520 12.66 -14.50 -2.77
CA LEU A 520 11.27 -14.53 -3.22
C LEU A 520 10.95 -13.37 -4.17
N ILE A 521 11.39 -12.16 -3.83
CA ILE A 521 11.23 -10.95 -4.65
C ILE A 521 12.00 -11.08 -5.96
N ARG A 522 13.21 -11.67 -5.95
CA ARG A 522 13.97 -11.94 -7.19
C ARG A 522 13.24 -12.91 -8.11
N CYS A 523 12.67 -13.99 -7.57
CA CYS A 523 11.85 -14.93 -8.34
C CYS A 523 10.62 -14.24 -8.94
N ALA A 524 9.91 -13.48 -8.11
CA ALA A 524 8.72 -12.72 -8.52
C ALA A 524 9.04 -11.69 -9.60
N PHE A 525 10.15 -10.95 -9.48
CA PHE A 525 10.60 -9.98 -10.48
C PHE A 525 10.91 -10.64 -11.82
N ALA A 526 11.74 -11.70 -11.82
CA ALA A 526 12.07 -12.40 -13.06
C ALA A 526 10.82 -13.03 -13.74
N PHE A 527 9.86 -13.51 -12.95
CA PHE A 527 8.55 -13.92 -13.47
C PHE A 527 7.77 -12.74 -14.07
N GLU A 528 7.67 -11.61 -13.37
CA GLU A 528 7.02 -10.39 -13.87
C GLU A 528 7.60 -9.96 -15.23
N GLN A 529 8.94 -9.93 -15.35
CA GLN A 529 9.62 -9.56 -16.59
C GLN A 529 9.35 -10.55 -17.73
N ALA A 530 9.17 -11.84 -17.42
CA ALA A 530 8.86 -12.87 -18.42
C ALA A 530 7.38 -12.92 -18.81
N ALA A 531 6.48 -12.66 -17.87
CA ALA A 531 5.04 -12.78 -18.05
C ALA A 531 4.41 -11.49 -18.60
N GLN A 532 4.85 -10.32 -18.12
CA GLN A 532 4.31 -8.99 -18.50
C GLN A 532 2.78 -8.98 -18.52
N ALA A 533 2.15 -9.61 -17.52
CA ALA A 533 0.72 -9.95 -17.58
C ALA A 533 -0.21 -8.82 -17.09
N ARG A 534 0.30 -7.85 -16.34
CA ARG A 534 -0.50 -6.69 -15.90
C ARG A 534 -1.07 -5.94 -17.11
N ARG A 535 -2.33 -5.52 -17.00
CA ARG A 535 -2.99 -4.60 -17.93
C ARG A 535 -3.66 -3.50 -17.12
N PRO A 536 -3.59 -2.21 -17.51
CA PRO A 536 -4.29 -1.17 -16.78
C PRO A 536 -5.82 -1.40 -16.82
N PRO A 537 -6.56 -1.01 -15.77
CA PRO A 537 -8.00 -1.19 -15.70
C PRO A 537 -8.75 -0.33 -16.72
N ALA A 538 -9.92 -0.83 -17.16
CA ALA A 538 -10.80 -0.15 -18.11
C ALA A 538 -12.11 0.39 -17.49
N TYR A 539 -12.31 0.24 -16.17
CA TYR A 539 -13.48 0.72 -15.43
C TYR A 539 -14.82 0.26 -16.01
N ARG A 540 -14.89 -0.99 -16.48
CA ARG A 540 -16.10 -1.52 -17.09
C ARG A 540 -17.22 -1.63 -16.05
N PRO A 541 -18.49 -1.41 -16.41
CA PRO A 541 -19.60 -1.64 -15.48
C PRO A 541 -19.63 -3.07 -14.94
N ALA A 542 -19.28 -4.05 -15.78
CA ALA A 542 -19.27 -5.47 -15.45
C ALA A 542 -18.13 -6.25 -16.15
N ALA A 543 -17.87 -7.47 -15.68
CA ALA A 543 -16.90 -8.41 -16.27
C ALA A 543 -17.33 -8.91 -17.66
N GLU A 544 -16.39 -9.44 -18.46
CA GLU A 544 -16.70 -9.97 -19.80
C GLU A 544 -17.49 -11.28 -19.73
N THR A 545 -18.80 -11.23 -19.93
CA THR A 545 -19.67 -12.42 -19.88
C THR A 545 -19.83 -13.11 -21.25
N GLY A 546 -19.33 -12.51 -22.34
CA GLY A 546 -19.34 -13.12 -23.67
C GLY A 546 -20.69 -13.06 -24.40
N GLY A 547 -21.52 -12.08 -24.07
CA GLY A 547 -22.66 -11.64 -24.88
C GLY A 547 -22.55 -10.14 -25.13
N ASP A 548 -22.84 -9.73 -26.35
CA ASP A 548 -22.92 -8.35 -26.86
C ASP A 548 -21.59 -7.67 -27.23
N ALA A 549 -21.15 -7.98 -28.46
CA ALA A 549 -20.91 -6.88 -29.40
C ALA A 549 -22.27 -6.29 -29.80
N PRO A 550 -22.47 -5.00 -29.58
CA PRO A 550 -22.81 -4.11 -30.70
C PRO A 550 -21.62 -3.23 -31.12
#